data_AF-A0A535I2F3-F1
#
_entry.id   AF-A0A535I2F3-F1
#
_cell.length_a   1.000
_cell.length_b   1.000
_cell.length_c   1.000
_cell.angle_alpha   90.00
_cell.angle_beta   90.00
_cell.angle_gamma   90.00
#
_symmetry.space_group_name_H-M   'P 1'
#
loop_
_entity.id
_entity.type
_entity.pdbx_description
1 polymer ?
#
loop_
_entity_poly.entity_id
_entity_poly.type
_entity_poly.pdbx_seq_one_letter_code
_entity_poly.pdbx_strand_id
1 'polypeptide(L)'
;GNGSDWQMWYVRDVESREDLPDRVEWSKFSGATWLHDGSGFLYTRFDRPRPGATYTAANLNQKVFFHRLESEQADDALVLALPDHPDWRFDTHVSDDGRYIVVEVRNSTARRNRIFYKSVHAGALVALIDNFDAGFEFVGNDGTRFYFWTNHSAPRGRLV
;
A
#
# COMPACT_ATOMS: atom_id res chain seq x y z
N GLY A 1 -15.65 -13.74 -20.63
CA GLY A 1 -14.50 -13.04 -20.05
C GLY A 1 -14.63 -13.09 -18.54
N ASN A 2 -13.78 -13.83 -17.85
CA ASN A 2 -13.75 -13.92 -16.39
C ASN A 2 -13.05 -12.68 -15.83
N GLY A 3 -13.80 -11.60 -15.63
CA GLY A 3 -13.28 -10.31 -15.18
C GLY A 3 -13.09 -10.24 -13.67
N SER A 4 -12.15 -11.00 -13.11
CA SER A 4 -11.67 -10.75 -11.75
C SER A 4 -10.32 -10.05 -11.81
N ASP A 5 -10.19 -8.88 -11.18
CA ASP A 5 -8.89 -8.16 -11.09
C ASP A 5 -7.90 -8.82 -10.12
N TRP A 6 -8.07 -10.11 -9.80
CA TRP A 6 -7.11 -10.87 -9.01
C TRP A 6 -5.80 -11.00 -9.77
N GLN A 7 -4.72 -10.59 -9.13
CA GLN A 7 -3.38 -10.63 -9.69
C GLN A 7 -2.53 -11.64 -8.93
N MET A 8 -1.70 -12.35 -9.70
CA MET A 8 -0.54 -13.09 -9.19
C MET A 8 0.69 -12.35 -9.66
N TRP A 9 1.62 -12.08 -8.75
CA TRP A 9 2.87 -11.40 -9.06
C TRP A 9 4.03 -12.38 -8.99
N TYR A 10 4.96 -12.16 -9.90
CA TYR A 10 6.26 -12.82 -9.96
C TYR A 10 7.32 -11.73 -9.96
N VAL A 11 8.48 -12.03 -9.40
CA VAL A 11 9.63 -11.11 -9.41
C VAL A 11 10.63 -11.62 -10.43
N ARG A 12 11.19 -10.71 -11.23
CA ARG A 12 12.21 -11.01 -12.23
C ARG A 12 13.43 -10.13 -11.99
N ASP A 13 14.60 -10.76 -11.98
CA ASP A 13 15.85 -10.03 -12.05
C ASP A 13 16.03 -9.42 -13.45
N VAL A 14 16.34 -8.13 -13.52
CA VAL A 14 16.38 -7.40 -14.80
C VAL A 14 17.66 -7.71 -15.59
N GLU A 15 18.76 -7.98 -14.90
CA GLU A 15 20.07 -8.22 -15.53
C GLU A 15 20.14 -9.63 -16.14
N SER A 16 19.85 -10.65 -15.33
CA SER A 16 19.84 -12.06 -15.75
C SER A 16 18.61 -12.43 -16.57
N ARG A 17 17.50 -11.69 -16.39
CA ARG A 17 16.17 -11.96 -16.96
C ARG A 17 15.52 -13.24 -16.43
N GLU A 18 16.03 -13.75 -15.32
CA GLU A 18 15.49 -14.94 -14.65
C GLU A 18 14.39 -14.55 -13.66
N ASP A 19 13.37 -15.39 -13.57
CA ASP A 19 12.33 -15.24 -12.55
C ASP A 19 12.86 -15.77 -11.22
N LEU A 20 12.72 -14.96 -10.17
CA LEU A 20 12.99 -15.36 -8.79
C LEU A 20 11.89 -16.32 -8.30
N PRO A 21 12.12 -17.10 -7.23
CA PRO A 21 11.09 -18.00 -6.68
C PRO A 21 9.88 -17.28 -6.09
N ASP A 22 9.94 -15.95 -5.97
CA ASP A 22 8.91 -15.11 -5.37
C ASP A 22 7.58 -15.20 -6.11
N ARG A 23 6.52 -15.49 -5.34
CA ARG A 23 5.15 -15.55 -5.82
C ARG A 23 4.19 -14.95 -4.81
N VAL A 24 3.50 -13.89 -5.24
CA VAL A 24 2.51 -13.19 -4.40
C VAL A 24 1.12 -13.36 -5.01
N GLU A 25 0.21 -13.96 -4.27
CA GLU A 25 -1.19 -14.15 -4.66
C GLU A 25 -2.14 -13.22 -3.89
N TRP A 26 -3.40 -13.20 -4.32
CA TRP A 26 -4.51 -12.50 -3.64
C TRP A 26 -4.31 -10.98 -3.56
N SER A 27 -3.45 -10.45 -4.43
CA SER A 27 -3.33 -9.02 -4.68
C SER A 27 -4.45 -8.57 -5.62
N LYS A 28 -5.04 -7.42 -5.32
CA LYS A 28 -6.07 -6.79 -6.13
C LYS A 28 -5.98 -5.29 -5.97
N PHE A 29 -5.89 -4.55 -7.08
CA PHE A 29 -5.73 -3.09 -7.09
C PHE A 29 -4.52 -2.60 -6.26
N SER A 30 -3.37 -3.26 -6.39
CA SER A 30 -2.15 -2.88 -5.68
C SER A 30 -1.02 -2.59 -6.66
N GLY A 31 -0.20 -1.58 -6.35
CA GLY A 31 1.16 -1.47 -6.86
C GLY A 31 2.17 -2.17 -5.93
N ALA A 32 3.38 -2.42 -6.43
CA ALA A 32 4.52 -2.87 -5.62
C ALA A 32 5.36 -1.64 -5.25
N THR A 33 5.43 -1.30 -3.97
CA THR A 33 6.24 -0.17 -3.48
C THR A 33 7.55 -0.69 -2.91
N TRP A 34 8.62 -0.58 -3.69
CA TRP A 34 9.93 -1.11 -3.34
C TRP A 34 10.61 -0.30 -2.24
N LEU A 35 11.30 -1.00 -1.33
CA LEU A 35 12.28 -0.37 -0.47
C LEU A 35 13.54 -0.03 -1.29
N HIS A 36 14.21 1.07 -0.93
CA HIS A 36 15.38 1.56 -1.66
C HIS A 36 16.59 0.63 -1.59
N ASP A 37 16.65 -0.24 -0.57
CA ASP A 37 17.71 -1.24 -0.44
C ASP A 37 17.48 -2.48 -1.32
N GLY A 38 16.37 -2.54 -2.06
CA GLY A 38 16.02 -3.67 -2.92
C GLY A 38 15.66 -4.95 -2.16
N SER A 39 15.56 -4.91 -0.83
CA SER A 39 15.29 -6.11 -0.01
C SER A 39 13.88 -6.68 -0.21
N GLY A 40 12.97 -5.89 -0.76
CA GLY A 40 11.58 -6.28 -0.97
C GLY A 40 10.66 -5.10 -1.27
N PHE A 41 9.36 -5.38 -1.26
CA PHE A 41 8.33 -4.41 -1.58
C PHE A 41 7.10 -4.53 -0.68
N LEU A 42 6.43 -3.41 -0.49
CA LEU A 42 5.11 -3.33 0.11
C LEU A 42 4.05 -3.57 -0.94
N TYR A 43 2.99 -4.26 -0.54
CA TYR A 43 1.83 -4.51 -1.37
C TYR A 43 0.58 -4.65 -0.51
N THR A 44 -0.58 -4.64 -1.16
CA THR A 44 -1.85 -4.90 -0.51
C THR A 44 -2.47 -6.20 -1.00
N ARG A 45 -3.12 -6.90 -0.07
CA ARG A 45 -3.90 -8.10 -0.39
C ARG A 45 -5.19 -8.18 0.43
N PHE A 46 -6.08 -9.01 -0.05
CA PHE A 46 -7.29 -9.43 0.67
C PHE A 46 -7.11 -10.85 1.20
N ASP A 47 -7.95 -11.22 2.16
CA ASP A 47 -8.00 -12.61 2.60
C ASP A 47 -8.45 -13.52 1.45
N ARG A 48 -7.86 -14.72 1.41
CA ARG A 48 -8.21 -15.73 0.40
C ARG A 48 -9.71 -16.03 0.47
N PRO A 49 -10.46 -15.85 -0.63
CA PRO A 49 -11.88 -16.14 -0.63
C PRO A 49 -12.12 -17.64 -0.40
N ARG A 50 -13.26 -17.97 0.22
CA ARG A 50 -13.69 -19.37 0.37
C ARG A 50 -13.81 -20.04 -1.01
N PRO A 51 -13.53 -21.35 -1.13
CA PRO A 51 -13.71 -22.08 -2.39
C PRO A 51 -15.12 -21.83 -2.98
N GLY A 52 -15.19 -21.42 -4.24
CA GLY A 52 -16.44 -21.11 -4.94
C GLY A 52 -16.96 -19.67 -4.79
N ALA A 53 -16.36 -18.84 -3.95
CA ALA A 53 -16.77 -17.43 -3.72
C ALA A 53 -15.85 -16.39 -4.38
N THR A 54 -14.86 -16.81 -5.17
CA THR A 54 -13.81 -15.95 -5.74
C THR A 54 -14.34 -14.75 -6.54
N TYR A 55 -15.52 -14.87 -7.13
CA TYR A 55 -16.13 -13.86 -8.00
C TYR A 55 -17.30 -13.10 -7.37
N THR A 56 -17.75 -13.50 -6.18
CA THR A 56 -18.94 -12.94 -5.52
C THR A 56 -18.65 -12.33 -4.16
N ALA A 57 -17.49 -12.64 -3.56
CA ALA A 57 -17.07 -12.06 -2.30
C ALA A 57 -16.78 -10.56 -2.46
N ALA A 58 -17.33 -9.75 -1.54
CA ALA A 58 -16.92 -8.37 -1.40
C ALA A 58 -15.44 -8.32 -0.99
N ASN A 59 -14.66 -7.45 -1.63
CA ASN A 59 -13.28 -7.20 -1.19
C ASN A 59 -13.35 -6.42 0.11
N LEU A 60 -13.18 -7.08 1.25
CA LEU A 60 -13.19 -6.46 2.58
C LEU A 60 -11.92 -6.85 3.31
N ASN A 61 -11.51 -6.02 4.26
CA ASN A 61 -10.29 -6.20 5.05
C ASN A 61 -9.03 -6.21 4.18
N GLN A 62 -8.85 -5.18 3.33
CA GLN A 62 -7.55 -4.99 2.68
C GLN A 62 -6.47 -4.84 3.76
N LYS A 63 -5.28 -5.38 3.50
CA LYS A 63 -4.15 -5.31 4.43
C LYS A 63 -2.90 -4.94 3.65
N VAL A 64 -1.99 -4.23 4.30
CA VAL A 64 -0.66 -3.93 3.76
C VAL A 64 0.32 -4.96 4.31
N PHE A 65 1.08 -5.59 3.42
CA PHE A 65 2.14 -6.53 3.74
C PHE A 65 3.46 -6.08 3.14
N PHE A 66 4.55 -6.51 3.76
CA PHE A 66 5.89 -6.43 3.19
C PHE A 66 6.33 -7.83 2.76
N HIS A 67 6.68 -7.97 1.49
CA HIS A 67 7.28 -9.16 0.92
C HIS A 67 8.79 -8.96 0.80
N ARG A 68 9.55 -9.83 1.45
CA ARG A 68 11.02 -9.87 1.31
C ARG A 68 11.35 -10.73 0.08
N LEU A 69 12.33 -10.31 -0.71
CA LEU A 69 12.78 -11.12 -1.84
C LEU A 69 13.30 -12.49 -1.40
N GLU A 70 13.14 -13.44 -2.31
CA GLU A 70 13.48 -14.85 -2.14
C GLU A 70 12.85 -15.44 -0.88
N SER A 71 11.57 -15.15 -0.65
CA SER A 71 10.81 -15.69 0.49
C SER A 71 9.42 -16.17 0.09
N GLU A 72 8.82 -17.00 0.94
CA GLU A 72 7.45 -17.44 0.72
C GLU A 72 6.47 -16.34 1.15
N GLN A 73 5.39 -16.13 0.37
CA GLN A 73 4.32 -15.19 0.73
C GLN A 73 3.70 -15.45 2.14
N ALA A 74 3.83 -16.68 2.65
CA ALA A 74 3.37 -17.03 4.01
C ALA A 74 4.18 -16.33 5.11
N ASP A 75 5.42 -15.93 4.81
CA ASP A 75 6.34 -15.25 5.72
C ASP A 75 6.23 -13.72 5.65
N ASP A 76 5.38 -13.19 4.77
CA ASP A 76 5.21 -11.75 4.57
C ASP A 76 4.77 -11.05 5.87
N ALA A 77 5.48 -9.99 6.23
CA ALA A 77 5.20 -9.24 7.44
C ALA A 77 3.96 -8.37 7.28
N LEU A 78 3.01 -8.48 8.21
CA LEU A 78 1.86 -7.58 8.26
C LEU A 78 2.32 -6.17 8.68
N VAL A 79 2.08 -5.18 7.83
CA VAL A 79 2.44 -3.78 8.07
C VAL A 79 1.26 -2.99 8.61
N LEU A 80 0.06 -3.21 8.05
CA LEU A 80 -1.17 -2.54 8.47
C LEU A 80 -2.40 -3.43 8.23
N ALA A 81 -3.24 -3.53 9.25
CA ALA A 81 -4.62 -4.01 9.16
C ALA A 81 -5.52 -3.14 10.06
N LEU A 82 -6.70 -2.77 9.56
CA LEU A 82 -7.72 -2.05 10.32
C LEU A 82 -9.04 -2.83 10.26
N PRO A 83 -9.20 -3.92 11.05
CA PRO A 83 -10.38 -4.79 10.97
C PRO A 83 -11.69 -4.09 11.35
N ASP A 84 -11.63 -3.02 12.15
CA ASP A 84 -12.80 -2.20 12.50
C ASP A 84 -13.29 -1.33 11.32
N HIS A 85 -12.51 -1.27 10.24
CA HIS A 85 -12.80 -0.53 9.01
C HIS A 85 -12.62 -1.41 7.76
N PRO A 86 -13.46 -2.45 7.60
CA PRO A 86 -13.29 -3.49 6.59
C PRO A 86 -13.41 -2.99 5.14
N ASP A 87 -14.09 -1.87 4.92
CA ASP A 87 -14.31 -1.24 3.63
C ASP A 87 -13.17 -0.29 3.20
N TRP A 88 -12.26 0.04 4.11
CA TRP A 88 -11.15 0.94 3.81
C TRP A 88 -10.13 0.30 2.86
N ARG A 89 -9.41 1.18 2.16
CA ARG A 89 -8.41 0.87 1.15
C ARG A 89 -7.10 1.57 1.44
N PHE A 90 -6.01 0.95 1.02
CA PHE A 90 -4.65 1.38 1.30
C PHE A 90 -3.84 1.47 0.01
N ASP A 91 -3.04 2.53 -0.10
CA ASP A 91 -1.89 2.59 -1.02
C ASP A 91 -0.65 2.97 -0.22
N THR A 92 0.52 2.54 -0.70
CA THR A 92 1.79 2.78 -0.04
C THR A 92 2.74 3.57 -0.91
N HIS A 93 3.57 4.37 -0.25
CA HIS A 93 4.73 5.05 -0.82
C HIS A 93 5.92 4.87 0.12
N VAL A 94 7.12 4.84 -0.44
CA VAL A 94 8.36 4.99 0.31
C VAL A 94 8.88 6.40 0.00
N SER A 95 9.32 7.11 1.04
CA SER A 95 9.92 8.43 0.86
C SER A 95 11.20 8.34 0.04
N ASP A 96 11.53 9.41 -0.69
CA ASP A 96 12.72 9.45 -1.56
C ASP A 96 14.03 9.25 -0.79
N ASP A 97 14.07 9.67 0.48
CA ASP A 97 15.21 9.41 1.37
C ASP A 97 15.24 7.97 1.92
N GLY A 98 14.27 7.12 1.57
CA GLY A 98 14.15 5.72 1.98
C GLY A 98 13.78 5.51 3.46
N ARG A 99 13.45 6.58 4.20
CA ARG A 99 13.28 6.51 5.67
C ARG A 99 11.87 6.21 6.12
N TYR A 100 10.86 6.53 5.32
CA TYR A 100 9.46 6.46 5.72
C TYR A 100 8.63 5.65 4.74
N ILE A 101 7.74 4.84 5.30
CA ILE A 101 6.58 4.29 4.60
C ILE A 101 5.44 5.25 4.86
N VAL A 102 4.86 5.80 3.81
CA VAL A 102 3.65 6.63 3.84
C VAL A 102 2.50 5.78 3.32
N VAL A 103 1.40 5.76 4.05
CA VAL A 103 0.20 4.99 3.69
C VAL A 103 -0.95 5.96 3.48
N GLU A 104 -1.47 5.99 2.26
CA GLU A 104 -2.73 6.64 1.96
C GLU A 104 -3.89 5.70 2.31
N VAL A 105 -4.87 6.21 3.04
CA VAL A 105 -6.05 5.46 3.46
C VAL A 105 -7.30 6.10 2.89
N ARG A 106 -8.12 5.34 2.16
CA ARG A 106 -9.38 5.80 1.55
C ARG A 106 -10.56 4.96 2.04
N ASN A 107 -11.72 5.59 2.20
CA ASN A 107 -12.98 4.92 2.57
C ASN A 107 -14.04 4.96 1.45
N SER A 108 -13.74 5.63 0.33
CA SER A 108 -14.63 5.80 -0.81
C SER A 108 -13.84 6.21 -2.04
N THR A 109 -14.52 6.46 -3.15
CA THR A 109 -13.94 7.04 -4.37
C THR A 109 -13.86 8.57 -4.34
N ALA A 110 -14.36 9.22 -3.27
CA ALA A 110 -14.21 10.65 -3.09
C ALA A 110 -12.72 10.99 -2.94
N ARG A 111 -12.30 12.15 -3.44
CA ARG A 111 -10.93 12.64 -3.31
C ARG A 111 -10.67 13.19 -1.90
N ARG A 112 -10.76 12.30 -0.91
CA ARG A 112 -10.51 12.54 0.51
C ARG A 112 -9.87 11.30 1.11
N ASN A 113 -8.84 11.49 1.92
CA ASN A 113 -8.03 10.39 2.45
C ASN A 113 -7.40 10.79 3.78
N ARG A 114 -7.02 9.76 4.55
CA ARG A 114 -6.11 9.89 5.68
C ARG A 114 -4.69 9.58 5.22
N ILE A 115 -3.70 10.11 5.93
CA ILE A 115 -2.29 9.81 5.72
C ILE A 115 -1.72 9.26 7.02
N PHE A 116 -1.23 8.02 6.95
CA PHE A 116 -0.45 7.41 8.01
C PHE A 116 1.01 7.33 7.56
N TYR A 117 1.94 7.25 8.52
CA TYR A 117 3.34 6.99 8.20
C TYR A 117 4.01 6.17 9.30
N LYS A 118 5.11 5.51 8.95
CA LYS A 118 6.05 4.89 9.88
C LYS A 118 7.47 4.95 9.32
N SER A 119 8.47 4.81 10.18
CA SER A 119 9.84 4.57 9.73
C SER A 119 9.97 3.18 9.10
N VAL A 120 10.78 3.07 8.04
CA VAL A 120 11.10 1.80 7.36
C VAL A 120 11.83 0.85 8.30
N HIS A 121 12.78 1.36 9.11
CA HIS A 121 13.62 0.52 9.97
C HIS A 121 12.90 -0.03 11.19
N ALA A 122 12.11 0.82 11.87
CA ALA A 122 11.34 0.45 13.05
C ALA A 122 10.44 1.60 13.48
N GLY A 123 9.26 1.28 14.01
CA GLY A 123 8.36 2.25 14.61
C GLY A 123 6.90 1.86 14.53
N ALA A 124 6.11 2.48 15.40
CA ALA A 124 4.66 2.41 15.33
C ALA A 124 4.16 3.19 14.11
N LEU A 125 3.01 2.78 13.59
CA LEU A 125 2.28 3.54 12.60
C LEU A 125 1.64 4.76 13.27
N VAL A 126 1.83 5.93 12.67
CA VAL A 126 1.34 7.21 13.17
C VAL A 126 0.34 7.79 12.18
N ALA A 127 -0.84 8.18 12.67
CA ALA A 127 -1.80 8.93 11.88
C ALA A 127 -1.37 10.40 11.79
N LEU A 128 -0.86 10.83 10.63
CA LEU A 128 -0.43 12.20 10.39
C LEU A 128 -1.61 13.12 10.06
N ILE A 129 -2.51 12.62 9.21
CA ILE A 129 -3.79 13.27 8.89
C ILE A 129 -4.88 12.24 9.17
N ASP A 130 -5.67 12.46 10.22
CA ASP A 130 -6.61 11.48 10.76
C ASP A 130 -8.09 11.85 10.55
N ASN A 131 -8.40 12.49 9.43
CA ASN A 131 -9.76 12.81 9.00
C ASN A 131 -9.93 12.62 7.49
N PHE A 132 -11.17 12.69 7.01
CA PHE A 132 -11.52 12.61 5.59
C PHE A 132 -12.10 13.95 5.11
N ASP A 133 -11.43 15.06 5.42
CA ASP A 133 -11.93 16.40 5.08
C ASP A 133 -11.49 16.83 3.67
N ALA A 134 -10.31 16.39 3.25
CA ALA A 134 -9.68 16.78 2.00
C ALA A 134 -8.81 15.65 1.42
N GLY A 135 -8.40 15.84 0.17
CA GLY A 135 -7.42 15.00 -0.51
C GLY A 135 -6.00 15.46 -0.18
N PHE A 136 -5.11 14.51 0.05
CA PHE A 136 -3.68 14.71 0.30
C PHE A 136 -2.88 13.70 -0.52
N GLU A 137 -1.91 14.19 -1.28
CA GLU A 137 -1.02 13.37 -2.11
C GLU A 137 0.41 13.63 -1.65
N PHE A 138 1.13 12.57 -1.27
CA PHE A 138 2.49 12.69 -0.78
C PHE A 138 3.42 13.12 -1.92
N VAL A 139 4.17 14.21 -1.71
CA VAL A 139 5.09 14.77 -2.72
C VAL A 139 6.54 14.46 -2.37
N GLY A 140 6.89 14.48 -1.08
CA GLY A 140 8.24 14.22 -0.61
C GLY A 140 8.47 14.71 0.81
N ASN A 141 9.71 14.66 1.28
CA ASN A 141 10.07 15.12 2.61
C ASN A 141 11.51 15.69 2.67
N ASP A 142 11.75 16.53 3.68
CA ASP A 142 13.09 16.92 4.14
C ASP A 142 13.22 16.52 5.62
N GLY A 143 13.91 15.40 5.86
CA GLY A 143 13.96 14.76 7.17
C GLY A 143 12.55 14.44 7.68
N THR A 144 12.14 15.06 8.78
CA THR A 144 10.81 14.83 9.38
C THR A 144 9.73 15.78 8.85
N ARG A 145 10.03 16.64 7.87
CA ARG A 145 9.07 17.57 7.27
C ARG A 145 8.52 16.98 6.00
N PHE A 146 7.22 16.70 5.96
CA PHE A 146 6.55 16.09 4.83
C PHE A 146 5.82 17.17 4.02
N TYR A 147 5.87 17.04 2.70
CA TYR A 147 5.21 17.93 1.75
C TYR A 147 4.09 17.18 1.05
N PHE A 148 2.93 17.82 0.96
CA PHE A 148 1.76 17.24 0.31
C PHE A 148 1.14 18.22 -0.68
N TRP A 149 0.67 17.71 -1.81
CA TRP A 149 -0.37 18.40 -2.55
C TRP A 149 -1.71 18.18 -1.83
N THR A 150 -2.54 19.21 -1.70
CA THR A 150 -3.87 19.10 -1.07
C THR A 150 -4.91 20.02 -1.69
N ASN A 151 -6.18 19.60 -1.68
CA ASN A 151 -7.33 20.46 -2.00
C ASN A 151 -8.00 21.09 -0.75
N HIS A 152 -7.43 20.92 0.44
CA HIS A 152 -7.98 21.47 1.67
C HIS A 152 -8.07 23.00 1.61
N SER A 153 -9.30 23.53 1.63
CA SER A 153 -9.60 24.96 1.42
C SER A 153 -8.95 25.56 0.15
N ALA A 154 -8.66 24.71 -0.84
CA ALA A 154 -7.93 25.07 -2.05
C ALA A 154 -8.50 24.29 -3.24
N PRO A 155 -9.56 24.77 -3.91
CA PRO A 155 -10.25 24.02 -4.97
C PRO A 155 -9.36 23.71 -6.18
N ARG A 156 -8.27 24.47 -6.39
CA ARG A 156 -7.25 24.23 -7.43
C ARG A 156 -6.01 23.48 -6.91
N GLY A 157 -6.02 23.08 -5.64
CA GLY A 157 -4.88 22.48 -4.97
C GLY A 157 -3.84 23.49 -4.51
N ARG A 158 -3.01 23.07 -3.55
CA ARG A 158 -1.80 23.77 -3.11
C ARG A 158 -0.80 22.76 -2.56
N LEU A 159 0.47 23.15 -2.47
CA LEU A 159 1.46 22.45 -1.65
C LEU A 159 1.34 22.92 -0.20
N VAL A 160 1.49 22.02 0.76
CA VAL A 160 1.61 22.30 2.20
C VAL A 160 2.77 21.54 2.81
#